data_AF-A0A563EV03-F1
#
_entry.id   AF-A0A563EV03-F1
#
_cell.length_a   1.000
_cell.length_b   1.000
_cell.length_c   1.000
_cell.angle_alpha   90.00
_cell.angle_beta   90.00
_cell.angle_gamma   90.00
#
_symmetry.space_group_name_H-M   'P 1'
#
loop_
_entity.id
_entity.type
_entity.pdbx_description
1 polymer ?
#
loop_
_entity_poly.entity_id
_entity_poly.type
_entity_poly.pdbx_seq_one_letter_code
_entity_poly.pdbx_strand_id
1 'polypeptide(L)'
;MRCWCTGETVNMVRRQRKQFGKTGGQLVPAARTAGQQALEAALLLAVNRTMAGMRRRGHPLRPTAVVGRVHLGSPVLALEVDPVVVELLLGQALPLRAGDELIGIRGLRPVPGRDHLDLVGRHGAVRLLGVTKNVWRDALDRIGTPVESTAEPPAGPVKLMSGVLRRLPLWKGAAWLDVVPSNDSLEIYWRGGPSSWSMAEILSGSSAALPKVSASPHDMSDVVRGVALSDVKVGRGTGAEPERAWMEWVIATFPGPALNEHAVRSDHVELLPGGWEHDDMRTALARRDVGAVYRLLERRGVARERIGELTGQSPVEVAAIAGGRRVESYELLSRIANGLGVPRGYMGLAFDEEVPACDCADDETAKRRRFLQHAAAVTVGFAVFGEYSGNWGPCSCELTARRRAISA
;
A
#
# COMPACT_ATOMS: atom_id res chain seq x y z
N MET A 1 22.95 3.09 16.80
CA MET A 1 21.74 2.35 17.19
C MET A 1 20.58 3.33 17.36
N ARG A 2 19.98 3.63 18.54
CA ARG A 2 18.71 4.43 18.62
C ARG A 2 18.60 5.64 17.67
N CYS A 3 19.62 6.50 17.65
CA CYS A 3 19.73 7.67 16.77
C CYS A 3 19.55 7.39 15.26
N TRP A 4 19.83 6.17 14.81
CA TRP A 4 19.63 5.72 13.43
C TRP A 4 18.16 5.32 13.19
N CYS A 5 17.55 4.62 14.14
CA CYS A 5 16.15 4.19 14.07
C CYS A 5 15.16 5.37 14.18
N THR A 6 15.54 6.43 14.90
CA THR A 6 14.67 7.57 15.20
C THR A 6 15.10 8.87 14.51
N GLY A 7 16.26 8.90 13.85
CA GLY A 7 16.87 10.13 13.32
C GLY A 7 17.35 11.12 14.40
N GLU A 8 17.12 10.85 15.69
CA GLU A 8 17.51 11.72 16.80
C GLU A 8 19.03 11.88 16.89
N THR A 9 19.53 13.09 17.16
CA THR A 9 20.97 13.29 17.34
C THR A 9 21.51 12.52 18.56
N VAL A 10 22.79 12.16 18.52
CA VAL A 10 23.47 11.49 19.67
C VAL A 10 23.29 12.28 20.98
N ASN A 11 23.28 13.61 20.90
CA ASN A 11 23.07 14.49 22.06
C ASN A 11 21.62 14.45 22.58
N MET A 12 20.61 14.34 21.70
CA MET A 12 19.21 14.13 22.11
C MET A 12 19.04 12.79 22.81
N VAL A 13 19.58 11.71 22.25
CA VAL A 13 19.55 10.36 22.85
C VAL A 13 20.25 10.36 24.21
N ARG A 14 21.42 11.01 24.34
CA ARG A 14 22.13 11.16 25.62
C ARG A 14 21.31 11.91 26.68
N ARG A 15 20.60 12.99 26.31
CA ARG A 15 19.70 13.72 27.22
C ARG A 15 18.53 12.84 27.67
N GLN A 16 17.82 12.22 26.73
CA GLN A 16 16.66 11.37 27.04
C GLN A 16 17.02 10.11 27.83
N ARG A 17 18.23 9.54 27.69
CA ARG A 17 18.67 8.37 28.47
C ARG A 17 18.71 8.64 29.99
N LYS A 18 18.72 9.91 30.42
CA LYS A 18 18.53 10.28 31.85
C LYS A 18 17.07 10.26 32.30
N GLN A 19 16.10 10.42 31.40
CA GLN A 19 14.66 10.35 31.68
C GLN A 19 14.13 8.91 31.57
N PHE A 20 14.59 8.15 30.57
CA PHE A 20 14.27 6.72 30.39
C PHE A 20 15.21 5.81 31.20
N GLY A 21 15.22 6.00 32.52
CA GLY A 21 16.15 5.30 33.42
C GLY A 21 15.94 3.78 33.46
N LYS A 22 17.01 3.02 33.23
CA LYS A 22 17.14 1.55 33.45
C LYS A 22 16.07 0.62 32.84
N THR A 23 15.17 1.08 31.97
CA THR A 23 14.32 0.18 31.17
C THR A 23 15.18 -0.63 30.19
N GLY A 24 15.50 -1.87 30.57
CA GLY A 24 16.27 -2.84 29.78
C GLY A 24 15.49 -3.44 28.60
N GLY A 25 14.80 -2.59 27.83
CA GLY A 25 13.96 -3.00 26.70
C GLY A 25 14.21 -2.13 25.46
N GLN A 26 14.05 -2.77 24.30
CA GLN A 26 13.84 -2.23 22.95
C GLN A 26 13.92 -0.70 22.80
N LEU A 27 14.91 -0.21 22.03
CA LEU A 27 15.20 1.23 21.88
C LEU A 27 14.05 2.03 21.24
N VAL A 28 13.16 1.34 20.54
CA VAL A 28 11.93 1.89 19.95
C VAL A 28 10.72 1.07 20.45
N PRO A 29 10.11 1.43 21.59
CA PRO A 29 8.94 0.70 22.10
C PRO A 29 7.72 0.85 21.18
N ALA A 30 6.89 -0.19 21.13
CA ALA A 30 5.58 -0.15 20.48
C ALA A 30 4.62 0.85 21.18
N ALA A 31 3.56 1.26 20.48
CA ALA A 31 2.49 2.06 21.09
C ALA A 31 1.73 1.25 22.15
N ARG A 32 1.44 1.89 23.29
CA ARG A 32 0.91 1.25 24.51
C ARG A 32 -0.56 0.82 24.43
N THR A 33 -1.35 1.42 23.54
CA THR A 33 -2.79 1.17 23.38
C THR A 33 -3.11 0.82 21.94
N ALA A 34 -4.12 -0.03 21.73
CA ALA A 34 -4.59 -0.36 20.37
C ALA A 34 -5.09 0.89 19.62
N GLY A 35 -5.66 1.87 20.32
CA GLY A 35 -6.08 3.15 19.75
C GLY A 35 -4.92 4.01 19.23
N GLN A 36 -3.81 4.06 19.95
CA GLN A 36 -2.59 4.73 19.48
C GLN A 36 -1.96 3.96 18.31
N GLN A 37 -1.97 2.62 18.34
CA GLN A 37 -1.50 1.79 17.22
C GLN A 37 -2.34 2.04 15.95
N ALA A 38 -3.67 2.12 16.08
CA ALA A 38 -4.58 2.41 14.97
C ALA A 38 -4.34 3.80 14.36
N LEU A 39 -4.16 4.84 15.18
CA LEU A 39 -3.82 6.18 14.70
C LEU A 39 -2.47 6.20 13.96
N GLU A 40 -1.46 5.54 14.51
CA GLU A 40 -0.13 5.47 13.89
C GLU A 40 -0.13 4.66 12.59
N ALA A 41 -0.94 3.60 12.51
CA ALA A 41 -1.13 2.83 11.27
C ALA A 41 -1.83 3.67 10.18
N ALA A 42 -2.90 4.40 10.54
CA ALA A 42 -3.59 5.28 9.61
C ALA A 42 -2.69 6.44 9.13
N LEU A 43 -1.86 6.99 10.03
CA LEU A 43 -0.89 8.02 9.68
C LEU A 43 0.26 7.50 8.81
N LEU A 44 0.69 6.23 8.97
CA LEU A 44 1.63 5.63 8.02
C LEU A 44 1.07 5.57 6.60
N LEU A 45 -0.22 5.26 6.44
CA LEU A 45 -0.87 5.27 5.12
C LEU A 45 -1.00 6.69 4.54
N ALA A 46 -1.32 7.69 5.37
CA ALA A 46 -1.30 9.09 4.94
C ALA A 46 0.10 9.54 4.50
N VAL A 47 1.15 9.17 5.24
CA VAL A 47 2.56 9.39 4.87
C VAL A 47 2.90 8.66 3.56
N ASN A 48 2.44 7.43 3.37
CA ASN A 48 2.68 6.67 2.13
C ASN A 48 2.03 7.33 0.91
N ARG A 49 0.75 7.70 1.01
CA ARG A 49 0.05 8.45 -0.05
C ARG A 49 0.69 9.81 -0.33
N THR A 50 1.24 10.47 0.70
CA THR A 50 2.00 11.71 0.56
C THR A 50 3.26 11.50 -0.28
N MET A 51 4.07 10.48 0.04
CA MET A 51 5.26 10.13 -0.76
C MET A 51 4.88 9.72 -2.19
N ALA A 52 3.85 8.90 -2.39
CA ALA A 52 3.36 8.54 -3.72
C ALA A 52 2.83 9.76 -4.51
N GLY A 53 2.18 10.71 -3.85
CA GLY A 53 1.74 11.98 -4.44
C GLY A 53 2.92 12.90 -4.82
N MET A 54 3.98 12.94 -4.00
CA MET A 54 5.23 13.62 -4.34
C MET A 54 5.94 12.96 -5.53
N ARG A 55 5.97 11.62 -5.56
CA ARG A 55 6.52 10.80 -6.65
C ARG A 55 5.82 11.13 -7.97
N ARG A 56 4.48 11.16 -8.00
CA ARG A 56 3.71 11.52 -9.20
C ARG A 56 3.93 12.96 -9.71
N ARG A 57 4.39 13.88 -8.86
CA ARG A 57 4.70 15.28 -9.23
C ARG A 57 6.19 15.54 -9.50
N GLY A 58 7.04 14.52 -9.49
CA GLY A 58 8.47 14.67 -9.82
C GLY A 58 9.32 15.41 -8.77
N HIS A 59 8.81 15.62 -7.54
CA HIS A 59 9.63 16.18 -6.47
C HIS A 59 10.81 15.25 -6.15
N PRO A 60 12.02 15.78 -5.89
CA PRO A 60 13.18 14.97 -5.52
C PRO A 60 12.92 14.32 -4.15
N LEU A 61 12.56 13.05 -4.16
CA LEU A 61 12.27 12.31 -2.94
C LEU A 61 13.54 11.83 -2.26
N ARG A 62 13.56 12.06 -0.95
CA ARG A 62 14.26 11.24 0.05
C ARG A 62 13.16 10.79 1.02
N PRO A 63 13.18 9.60 1.62
CA PRO A 63 11.97 9.02 2.22
C PRO A 63 11.68 9.64 3.58
N THR A 64 12.74 10.15 4.21
CA THR A 64 12.69 11.05 5.37
C THR A 64 12.30 12.49 5.03
N ALA A 65 11.87 12.81 3.79
CA ALA A 65 11.32 14.12 3.46
C ALA A 65 9.92 14.32 4.05
N VAL A 66 9.12 13.26 4.24
CA VAL A 66 7.84 13.40 4.95
C VAL A 66 8.04 13.34 6.47
N VAL A 67 8.98 12.52 6.96
CA VAL A 67 9.36 12.45 8.38
C VAL A 67 10.88 12.42 8.53
N GLY A 68 11.47 13.54 8.91
CA GLY A 68 12.91 13.67 9.13
C GLY A 68 13.40 12.98 10.41
N ARG A 69 12.59 13.04 11.48
CA ARG A 69 12.89 12.45 12.79
C ARG A 69 11.62 11.96 13.51
N VAL A 70 11.79 11.00 14.40
CA VAL A 70 10.75 10.41 15.25
C VAL A 70 11.16 10.55 16.71
N HIS A 71 10.36 11.24 17.52
CA HIS A 71 10.69 11.58 18.89
C HIS A 71 9.83 10.75 19.83
N LEU A 72 10.47 9.80 20.52
CA LEU A 72 9.83 8.86 21.45
C LEU A 72 9.83 9.35 22.90
N GLY A 73 10.40 10.54 23.15
CA GLY A 73 10.53 11.15 24.47
C GLY A 73 9.33 11.98 24.94
N SER A 74 8.31 12.13 24.11
CA SER A 74 7.07 12.86 24.39
C SER A 74 5.98 11.89 24.89
N PRO A 75 4.98 12.34 25.68
CA PRO A 75 3.83 11.50 26.08
C PRO A 75 3.02 11.01 24.87
N VAL A 76 3.01 11.77 23.78
CA VAL A 76 2.51 11.39 22.45
C VAL A 76 3.67 11.12 21.50
N LEU A 77 3.49 10.24 20.50
CA LEU A 77 4.48 10.11 19.42
C LEU A 77 4.63 11.47 18.73
N ALA A 78 5.85 11.94 18.51
CA ALA A 78 6.07 13.17 17.75
C ALA A 78 6.95 12.92 16.52
N LEU A 79 6.56 13.49 15.38
CA LEU A 79 7.20 13.37 14.08
C LEU A 79 7.71 14.76 13.66
N GLU A 80 8.96 14.87 13.26
CA GLU A 80 9.48 16.09 12.64
C GLU A 80 9.23 16.01 11.13
N VAL A 81 8.39 16.90 10.62
CA VAL A 81 7.92 16.91 9.22
C VAL A 81 8.62 18.03 8.48
N ASP A 82 9.06 17.79 7.23
CA ASP A 82 9.65 18.85 6.41
C ASP A 82 8.56 19.89 6.05
N PRO A 83 8.79 21.20 6.27
CA PRO A 83 7.82 22.25 5.97
C PRO A 83 7.24 22.19 4.54
N VAL A 84 8.02 21.74 3.55
CA VAL A 84 7.60 21.66 2.14
C VAL A 84 6.49 20.63 1.93
N VAL A 85 6.39 19.60 2.77
CA VAL A 85 5.40 18.51 2.61
C VAL A 85 4.16 18.67 3.49
N VAL A 86 4.12 19.65 4.40
CA VAL A 86 3.09 19.75 5.45
C VAL A 86 1.69 19.85 4.84
N GLU A 87 1.49 20.68 3.82
CA GLU A 87 0.24 20.78 3.06
C GLU A 87 -0.22 19.43 2.51
N LEU A 88 0.69 18.70 1.85
CA LEU A 88 0.39 17.40 1.25
C LEU A 88 0.07 16.33 2.29
N LEU A 89 0.81 16.30 3.41
CA LEU A 89 0.58 15.36 4.50
C LEU A 89 -0.77 15.62 5.17
N LEU A 90 -1.11 16.88 5.44
CA LEU A 90 -2.39 17.26 6.02
C LEU A 90 -3.56 16.96 5.06
N GLY A 91 -3.38 17.21 3.77
CA GLY A 91 -4.32 16.82 2.71
C GLY A 91 -4.50 15.31 2.51
N GLN A 92 -3.66 14.47 3.14
CA GLN A 92 -3.82 12.99 3.16
C GLN A 92 -4.20 12.44 4.54
N ALA A 93 -3.99 13.21 5.61
CA ALA A 93 -4.23 12.79 6.98
C ALA A 93 -5.57 13.30 7.55
N LEU A 94 -5.97 14.54 7.24
CA LEU A 94 -7.17 15.14 7.83
C LEU A 94 -8.45 14.69 7.09
N PRO A 95 -9.59 14.57 7.81
CA PRO A 95 -10.87 14.22 7.19
C PRO A 95 -11.36 15.40 6.33
N LEU A 96 -11.18 15.30 5.02
CA LEU A 96 -11.49 16.35 4.05
C LEU A 96 -12.53 15.84 3.04
N ARG A 97 -13.36 16.74 2.51
CA ARG A 97 -14.41 16.38 1.55
C ARG A 97 -13.93 16.63 0.12
N ALA A 98 -13.94 15.59 -0.71
CA ALA A 98 -13.58 15.61 -2.12
C ALA A 98 -14.81 15.20 -2.95
N GLY A 99 -15.57 16.20 -3.42
CA GLY A 99 -16.90 15.96 -3.99
C GLY A 99 -17.85 15.42 -2.92
N ASP A 100 -18.37 14.22 -3.14
CA ASP A 100 -19.18 13.50 -2.13
C ASP A 100 -18.39 12.51 -1.26
N GLU A 101 -17.11 12.26 -1.58
CA GLU A 101 -16.27 11.37 -0.77
C GLU A 101 -15.62 12.10 0.42
N LEU A 102 -15.49 11.40 1.54
CA LEU A 102 -14.69 11.83 2.70
C LEU A 102 -13.34 11.10 2.69
N ILE A 103 -12.29 11.82 2.29
CA ILE A 103 -10.90 11.33 2.27
C ILE A 103 -10.19 11.59 3.62
N GLY A 104 -9.06 10.92 3.83
CA GLY A 104 -8.21 11.10 5.01
C GLY A 104 -8.58 10.21 6.21
N ILE A 105 -8.09 10.55 7.41
CA ILE A 105 -8.27 9.75 8.63
C ILE A 105 -9.52 10.22 9.36
N ARG A 106 -10.58 9.41 9.33
CA ARG A 106 -11.87 9.73 9.94
C ARG A 106 -11.75 9.92 11.45
N GLY A 107 -12.42 10.93 11.98
CA GLY A 107 -12.39 11.30 13.40
C GLY A 107 -11.06 11.88 13.91
N LEU A 108 -10.14 12.25 13.02
CA LEU A 108 -8.91 12.96 13.38
C LEU A 108 -9.15 14.47 13.52
N ARG A 109 -8.78 15.05 14.66
CA ARG A 109 -8.96 16.48 14.97
C ARG A 109 -7.60 17.19 15.09
N PRO A 110 -7.36 18.29 14.34
CA PRO A 110 -6.16 19.11 14.48
C PRO A 110 -6.26 20.06 15.69
N VAL A 111 -5.21 20.09 16.51
CA VAL A 111 -5.08 20.96 17.69
C VAL A 111 -3.76 21.75 17.56
N PRO A 112 -3.79 23.00 17.03
CA PRO A 112 -2.59 23.76 16.75
C PRO A 112 -1.94 24.34 18.02
N GLY A 113 -0.67 24.02 18.23
CA GLY A 113 0.19 24.60 19.24
C GLY A 113 0.90 25.87 18.77
N ARG A 114 2.03 26.21 19.41
CA ARG A 114 2.87 27.36 19.04
C ARG A 114 3.80 27.03 17.86
N ASP A 115 4.43 25.87 17.94
CA ASP A 115 5.56 25.36 17.13
C ASP A 115 5.31 23.93 16.62
N HIS A 116 4.11 23.41 16.84
CA HIS A 116 3.68 22.06 16.50
C HIS A 116 2.17 22.01 16.25
N LEU A 117 1.71 20.92 15.62
CA LEU A 117 0.30 20.58 15.45
C LEU A 117 0.03 19.20 16.06
N ASP A 118 -0.86 19.10 17.05
CA ASP A 118 -1.29 17.81 17.58
C ASP A 118 -2.46 17.26 16.76
N LEU A 119 -2.30 16.07 16.21
CA LEU A 119 -3.34 15.31 15.50
C LEU A 119 -3.96 14.32 16.50
N VAL A 120 -5.16 14.61 16.97
CA VAL A 120 -5.83 13.89 18.06
C VAL A 120 -6.97 13.03 17.51
N GLY A 121 -6.89 11.71 17.71
CA GLY A 121 -7.96 10.76 17.40
C GLY A 121 -8.67 10.28 18.68
N ARG A 122 -9.72 9.47 18.52
CA ARG A 122 -10.58 8.97 19.62
C ARG A 122 -9.81 8.33 20.80
N HIS A 123 -8.68 7.68 20.53
CA HIS A 123 -7.94 6.86 21.51
C HIS A 123 -6.41 6.99 21.38
N GLY A 124 -5.91 8.10 20.84
CA GLY A 124 -4.49 8.36 20.63
C GLY A 124 -4.22 9.74 20.05
N ALA A 125 -2.95 10.16 20.03
CA ALA A 125 -2.52 11.42 19.41
C ALA A 125 -1.10 11.31 18.84
N VAL A 126 -0.83 12.08 17.79
CA VAL A 126 0.52 12.25 17.20
C VAL A 126 0.81 13.73 17.00
N ARG A 127 1.99 14.18 17.39
CA ARG A 127 2.44 15.57 17.27
C ARG A 127 3.28 15.76 16.00
N LEU A 128 2.94 16.72 15.16
CA LEU A 128 3.79 17.15 14.04
C LEU A 128 4.63 18.35 14.49
N LEU A 129 5.94 18.17 14.60
CA LEU A 129 6.92 19.21 14.93
C LEU A 129 7.32 19.97 13.65
N GLY A 130 7.56 21.28 13.78
CA GLY A 130 7.85 22.18 12.64
C GLY A 130 6.60 22.82 12.04
N VAL A 131 5.41 22.26 12.29
CA VAL A 131 4.12 22.83 11.89
C VAL A 131 3.76 23.99 12.81
N THR A 132 4.26 25.18 12.50
CA THR A 132 3.91 26.42 13.23
C THR A 132 2.46 26.85 12.94
N LYS A 133 1.90 27.71 13.79
CA LYS A 133 0.53 28.26 13.60
C LYS A 133 0.33 28.97 12.26
N ASN A 134 1.39 29.51 11.62
CA ASN A 134 1.29 30.11 10.29
C ASN A 134 1.22 29.02 9.22
N VAL A 135 2.21 28.13 9.16
CA VAL A 135 2.23 26.97 8.24
C VAL A 135 0.93 26.14 8.31
N TRP A 136 0.31 26.03 9.49
CA TRP A 136 -1.01 25.41 9.65
C TRP A 136 -2.16 26.16 8.95
N ARG A 137 -2.23 27.50 9.05
CA ARG A 137 -3.22 28.30 8.31
C ARG A 137 -2.95 28.25 6.81
N ASP A 138 -1.69 28.48 6.43
CA ASP A 138 -1.27 28.52 5.02
C ASP A 138 -1.57 27.18 4.30
N ALA A 139 -1.58 26.07 5.03
CA ALA A 139 -2.04 24.77 4.56
C ALA A 139 -3.58 24.64 4.53
N LEU A 140 -4.30 25.07 5.58
CA LEU A 140 -5.78 25.08 5.61
C LEU A 140 -6.39 25.87 4.46
N ASP A 141 -5.81 27.03 4.13
CA ASP A 141 -6.27 27.91 3.05
C ASP A 141 -6.14 27.26 1.65
N ARG A 142 -5.40 26.14 1.55
CA ARG A 142 -5.19 25.35 0.31
C ARG A 142 -5.95 24.03 0.30
N ILE A 143 -5.97 23.31 1.43
CA ILE A 143 -6.60 21.97 1.52
C ILE A 143 -8.07 22.01 1.96
N GLY A 144 -8.54 23.16 2.46
CA GLY A 144 -9.88 23.32 3.01
C GLY A 144 -10.00 22.95 4.50
N THR A 145 -11.19 23.19 5.05
CA THR A 145 -11.49 22.94 6.46
C THR A 145 -11.84 21.46 6.71
N PRO A 146 -11.21 20.77 7.68
CA PRO A 146 -11.56 19.40 8.04
C PRO A 146 -13.00 19.25 8.55
N VAL A 147 -13.64 18.15 8.15
CA VAL A 147 -15.04 17.84 8.45
C VAL A 147 -15.12 16.85 9.62
N GLU A 148 -16.06 17.07 10.54
CA GLU A 148 -16.30 16.12 11.63
C GLU A 148 -16.75 14.76 11.08
N SER A 149 -16.18 13.69 11.64
CA SER A 149 -16.41 12.32 11.17
C SER A 149 -16.21 11.31 12.30
N THR A 150 -16.85 10.14 12.19
CA THR A 150 -16.72 9.04 13.14
C THR A 150 -15.41 8.29 12.94
N ALA A 151 -14.65 8.07 14.02
CA ALA A 151 -13.35 7.40 13.93
C ALA A 151 -13.49 5.92 13.55
N GLU A 152 -12.76 5.53 12.50
CA GLU A 152 -12.75 4.18 11.92
C GLU A 152 -11.32 3.61 11.98
N PRO A 153 -11.10 2.35 12.38
CA PRO A 153 -9.77 1.75 12.41
C PRO A 153 -9.27 1.47 10.98
N PRO A 154 -7.97 1.65 10.68
CA PRO A 154 -7.41 1.24 9.40
C PRO A 154 -7.40 -0.30 9.29
N ALA A 155 -7.61 -0.81 8.08
CA ALA A 155 -7.45 -2.23 7.77
C ALA A 155 -5.97 -2.67 7.78
N GLY A 156 -5.76 -3.98 7.85
CA GLY A 156 -4.44 -4.62 7.80
C GLY A 156 -3.71 -4.69 9.16
N PRO A 157 -2.40 -4.99 9.17
CA PRO A 157 -1.64 -5.31 10.38
C PRO A 157 -1.22 -4.05 11.14
N VAL A 158 -2.19 -3.43 11.83
CA VAL A 158 -2.08 -2.20 12.62
C VAL A 158 -0.82 -2.13 13.51
N LYS A 159 -0.40 -3.25 14.12
CA LYS A 159 0.82 -3.33 14.95
C LYS A 159 2.11 -3.15 14.14
N LEU A 160 2.22 -3.82 12.98
CA LEU A 160 3.38 -3.71 12.10
C LEU A 160 3.49 -2.27 11.60
N MET A 161 2.37 -1.68 11.18
CA MET A 161 2.30 -0.31 10.66
C MET A 161 2.67 0.74 11.72
N SER A 162 2.12 0.65 12.94
CA SER A 162 2.54 1.48 14.08
C SER A 162 4.03 1.30 14.40
N GLY A 163 4.52 0.07 14.40
CA GLY A 163 5.93 -0.25 14.64
C GLY A 163 6.86 0.34 13.57
N VAL A 164 6.44 0.36 12.30
CA VAL A 164 7.18 0.89 11.14
C VAL A 164 7.19 2.41 11.15
N LEU A 165 6.07 3.09 11.42
CA LEU A 165 6.05 4.56 11.55
C LEU A 165 7.05 5.03 12.63
N ARG A 166 7.10 4.32 13.76
CA ARG A 166 8.05 4.57 14.85
C ARG A 166 9.53 4.36 14.48
N ARG A 167 9.81 3.76 13.32
CA ARG A 167 11.14 3.39 12.79
C ARG A 167 11.42 3.96 11.39
N LEU A 168 10.53 4.82 10.87
CA LEU A 168 10.57 5.30 9.49
C LEU A 168 11.93 5.90 9.06
N PRO A 169 12.72 6.57 9.94
CA PRO A 169 14.09 6.99 9.63
C PRO A 169 15.09 5.87 9.28
N LEU A 170 14.78 4.59 9.49
CA LEU A 170 15.60 3.48 8.98
C LEU A 170 15.65 3.44 7.44
N TRP A 171 14.65 3.97 6.73
CA TRP A 171 14.66 4.07 5.26
C TRP A 171 15.32 5.37 4.74
N LYS A 172 16.09 6.08 5.58
CA LYS A 172 16.93 7.20 5.16
C LYS A 172 17.83 6.79 3.98
N GLY A 173 17.97 7.67 2.99
CA GLY A 173 18.89 7.46 1.85
C GLY A 173 18.36 6.61 0.69
N ALA A 174 17.17 6.01 0.81
CA ALA A 174 16.45 5.54 -0.38
C ALA A 174 15.95 6.73 -1.23
N ALA A 175 15.46 6.47 -2.44
CA ALA A 175 14.79 7.48 -3.28
C ALA A 175 13.32 7.62 -2.86
N TRP A 176 12.59 6.50 -2.85
CA TRP A 176 11.19 6.45 -2.40
C TRP A 176 10.97 5.25 -1.48
N LEU A 177 9.86 5.28 -0.74
CA LEU A 177 9.32 4.18 0.04
C LEU A 177 7.85 3.97 -0.37
N ASP A 178 7.42 2.72 -0.44
CA ASP A 178 6.02 2.33 -0.59
C ASP A 178 5.65 1.27 0.46
N VAL A 179 4.39 1.26 0.90
CA VAL A 179 3.91 0.43 2.01
C VAL A 179 2.57 -0.20 1.64
N VAL A 180 2.58 -1.52 1.48
CA VAL A 180 1.44 -2.34 1.04
C VAL A 180 0.97 -3.23 2.20
N PRO A 181 -0.12 -2.87 2.91
CA PRO A 181 -0.70 -3.73 3.93
C PRO A 181 -1.52 -4.87 3.30
N SER A 182 -1.24 -6.11 3.70
CA SER A 182 -2.15 -7.24 3.55
C SER A 182 -3.07 -7.34 4.79
N ASN A 183 -3.68 -8.49 5.02
CA ASN A 183 -4.46 -8.76 6.25
C ASN A 183 -3.56 -9.01 7.47
N ASP A 184 -2.49 -9.79 7.29
CA ASP A 184 -1.58 -10.26 8.35
C ASP A 184 -0.10 -9.93 8.09
N SER A 185 0.29 -9.70 6.83
CA SER A 185 1.60 -9.19 6.43
C SER A 185 1.60 -7.70 6.06
N LEU A 186 2.77 -7.06 6.19
CA LEU A 186 3.04 -5.71 5.73
C LEU A 186 4.27 -5.73 4.82
N GLU A 187 4.08 -5.45 3.54
CA GLU A 187 5.15 -5.39 2.55
C GLU A 187 5.61 -3.94 2.37
N ILE A 188 6.93 -3.76 2.34
CA ILE A 188 7.55 -2.43 2.28
C ILE A 188 8.59 -2.47 1.16
N TYR A 189 8.47 -1.54 0.21
CA TYR A 189 9.30 -1.47 -0.98
C TYR A 189 10.06 -0.16 -1.05
N TRP A 190 11.32 -0.18 -1.51
CA TRP A 190 12.11 1.04 -1.71
C TRP A 190 13.14 0.90 -2.82
N ARG A 191 13.62 2.05 -3.31
CA ARG A 191 14.72 2.16 -4.28
C ARG A 191 15.94 2.78 -3.62
N GLY A 192 17.14 2.24 -3.86
CA GLY A 192 18.38 2.75 -3.24
C GLY A 192 18.46 2.53 -1.73
N GLY A 193 19.16 3.40 -0.99
CA GLY A 193 19.25 3.33 0.47
C GLY A 193 19.86 2.02 0.99
N PRO A 194 19.45 1.51 2.16
CA PRO A 194 19.98 0.27 2.75
C PRO A 194 19.56 -0.99 1.98
N SER A 195 20.29 -2.10 2.17
CA SER A 195 19.97 -3.40 1.57
C SER A 195 18.72 -4.03 2.22
N SER A 196 17.97 -4.82 1.44
CA SER A 196 16.82 -5.62 1.89
C SER A 196 17.18 -6.48 3.10
N TRP A 197 18.29 -7.21 2.98
CA TRP A 197 18.89 -8.06 4.02
C TRP A 197 19.25 -7.30 5.30
N SER A 198 19.98 -6.17 5.20
CA SER A 198 20.30 -5.37 6.38
C SER A 198 19.05 -4.83 7.08
N MET A 199 18.05 -4.41 6.32
CA MET A 199 16.76 -3.97 6.88
C MET A 199 16.03 -5.12 7.58
N ALA A 200 16.04 -6.34 7.02
CA ALA A 200 15.45 -7.51 7.65
C ALA A 200 16.15 -7.91 8.96
N GLU A 201 17.49 -7.94 9.00
CA GLU A 201 18.24 -8.21 10.23
C GLU A 201 17.99 -7.13 11.29
N ILE A 202 18.00 -5.85 10.92
CA ILE A 202 17.70 -4.74 11.83
C ILE A 202 16.27 -4.83 12.37
N LEU A 203 15.28 -5.12 11.52
CA LEU A 203 13.86 -5.16 11.91
C LEU A 203 13.46 -6.43 12.69
N SER A 204 14.26 -7.49 12.68
CA SER A 204 13.97 -8.75 13.40
C SER A 204 14.91 -9.04 14.58
N GLY A 205 16.20 -8.74 14.48
CA GLY A 205 17.24 -9.20 15.42
C GLY A 205 17.99 -8.13 16.22
N SER A 206 17.79 -6.82 15.94
CA SER A 206 18.49 -5.73 16.65
C SER A 206 17.71 -5.17 17.85
N SER A 207 18.31 -4.29 18.67
CA SER A 207 17.54 -3.50 19.65
C SER A 207 16.55 -2.48 19.03
N ALA A 208 16.60 -2.31 17.71
CA ALA A 208 15.63 -1.60 16.90
C ALA A 208 14.54 -2.50 16.30
N ALA A 209 14.60 -3.83 16.49
CA ALA A 209 13.66 -4.79 15.91
C ALA A 209 12.21 -4.48 16.28
N LEU A 210 11.27 -5.00 15.49
CA LEU A 210 9.84 -5.01 15.76
C LEU A 210 9.51 -6.19 16.69
N PRO A 211 8.77 -5.98 17.80
CA PRO A 211 8.57 -7.03 18.79
C PRO A 211 7.65 -8.14 18.26
N LYS A 212 8.17 -9.38 18.20
CA LYS A 212 7.48 -10.58 17.69
C LYS A 212 7.18 -10.56 16.18
N VAL A 213 8.09 -10.02 15.37
CA VAL A 213 7.91 -9.90 13.91
C VAL A 213 9.00 -10.66 13.16
N SER A 214 8.63 -11.36 12.08
CA SER A 214 9.56 -11.86 11.07
C SER A 214 9.76 -10.78 10.01
N ALA A 215 10.98 -10.68 9.48
CA ALA A 215 11.29 -9.80 8.37
C ALA A 215 11.97 -10.63 7.27
N SER A 216 11.28 -10.82 6.16
CA SER A 216 11.76 -11.61 5.02
C SER A 216 12.24 -10.67 3.91
N PRO A 217 13.55 -10.55 3.65
CA PRO A 217 14.07 -9.71 2.59
C PRO A 217 13.74 -10.31 1.22
N HIS A 218 13.48 -9.46 0.24
CA HIS A 218 13.33 -9.85 -1.16
C HIS A 218 13.69 -8.67 -2.05
N ASP A 219 14.22 -8.92 -3.24
CA ASP A 219 14.57 -7.89 -4.22
C ASP A 219 13.86 -8.23 -5.52
N MET A 220 13.09 -7.28 -6.07
CA MET A 220 12.28 -7.50 -7.29
C MET A 220 13.01 -7.09 -8.56
N SER A 221 14.15 -6.42 -8.41
CA SER A 221 15.14 -6.07 -9.44
C SER A 221 16.40 -5.55 -8.72
N ASP A 222 17.50 -5.34 -9.45
CA ASP A 222 18.73 -4.72 -8.92
C ASP A 222 18.51 -3.35 -8.24
N VAL A 223 17.37 -2.71 -8.52
CA VAL A 223 17.06 -1.33 -8.14
C VAL A 223 15.94 -1.24 -7.09
N VAL A 224 15.01 -2.21 -7.04
CA VAL A 224 13.84 -2.20 -6.13
C VAL A 224 13.95 -3.32 -5.11
N ARG A 225 14.10 -2.91 -3.85
CA ARG A 225 14.30 -3.73 -2.66
C ARG A 225 13.02 -3.81 -1.86
N GLY A 226 12.85 -4.89 -1.11
CA GLY A 226 11.66 -5.14 -0.31
C GLY A 226 11.95 -5.87 1.00
N VAL A 227 11.03 -5.70 1.94
CA VAL A 227 10.92 -6.57 3.12
C VAL A 227 9.46 -6.86 3.39
N ALA A 228 9.12 -8.15 3.51
CA ALA A 228 7.81 -8.60 3.97
C ALA A 228 7.88 -8.80 5.48
N LEU A 229 7.01 -8.13 6.22
CA LEU A 229 6.90 -8.23 7.68
C LEU A 229 5.66 -9.05 8.06
N SER A 230 5.76 -9.92 9.06
CA SER A 230 4.61 -10.70 9.58
C SER A 230 4.69 -10.95 11.09
N ASP A 231 3.54 -10.99 11.77
CA ASP A 231 3.43 -11.30 13.22
C ASP A 231 3.79 -12.78 13.48
N VAL A 232 4.71 -13.06 14.41
CA VAL A 232 5.20 -14.41 14.75
C VAL A 232 4.82 -14.79 16.17
N LYS A 233 4.32 -16.01 16.37
CA LYS A 233 3.91 -16.53 17.69
C LYS A 233 5.08 -16.62 18.69
N VAL A 234 6.29 -16.90 18.21
CA VAL A 234 7.53 -16.99 19.00
C VAL A 234 8.60 -16.08 18.37
N GLY A 235 9.04 -15.06 19.09
CA GLY A 235 10.10 -14.17 18.63
C GLY A 235 11.50 -14.75 18.85
N ARG A 236 12.31 -14.86 17.80
CA ARG A 236 13.76 -15.12 17.92
C ARG A 236 14.47 -13.84 18.39
N GLY A 237 14.58 -13.67 19.70
CA GLY A 237 15.47 -12.65 20.28
C GLY A 237 16.93 -13.11 20.21
N THR A 238 17.60 -12.89 19.08
CA THR A 238 19.06 -12.90 19.03
C THR A 238 19.58 -11.73 19.87
N GLY A 239 20.12 -11.99 21.07
CA GLY A 239 20.56 -10.94 22.00
C GLY A 239 21.81 -10.17 21.56
N ALA A 240 22.42 -10.52 20.43
CA ALA A 240 23.55 -9.83 19.82
C ALA A 240 23.04 -8.90 18.69
N GLU A 241 23.60 -7.69 18.63
CA GLU A 241 23.31 -6.73 17.56
C GLU A 241 23.86 -7.22 16.21
N PRO A 242 23.13 -7.06 15.09
CA PRO A 242 23.64 -7.36 13.76
C PRO A 242 24.59 -6.23 13.31
N GLU A 243 25.82 -6.23 13.85
CA GLU A 243 26.81 -5.17 13.60
C GLU A 243 27.13 -4.99 12.11
N ARG A 244 27.13 -6.09 11.34
CA ARG A 244 27.27 -6.04 9.87
C ARG A 244 26.12 -5.27 9.22
N ALA A 245 24.87 -5.61 9.54
CA ALA A 245 23.72 -4.90 8.98
C ALA A 245 23.71 -3.42 9.35
N TRP A 246 24.12 -3.08 10.57
CA TRP A 246 24.30 -1.69 10.97
C TRP A 246 25.43 -0.99 10.21
N MET A 247 26.53 -1.68 9.89
CA MET A 247 27.62 -1.12 9.08
C MET A 247 27.19 -0.88 7.63
N GLU A 248 26.55 -1.87 6.98
CA GLU A 248 25.95 -1.73 5.65
C GLU A 248 24.92 -0.59 5.61
N TRP A 249 24.06 -0.50 6.63
CA TRP A 249 23.09 0.59 6.79
C TRP A 249 23.79 1.95 6.94
N VAL A 250 24.83 2.07 7.77
CA VAL A 250 25.57 3.33 7.93
C VAL A 250 26.22 3.75 6.60
N ILE A 251 26.89 2.82 5.90
CA ILE A 251 27.47 3.05 4.57
C ILE A 251 26.41 3.55 3.58
N ALA A 252 25.27 2.86 3.51
CA ALA A 252 24.21 3.16 2.56
C ALA A 252 23.34 4.39 2.90
N THR A 253 23.42 4.91 4.12
CA THR A 253 22.64 6.06 4.60
C THR A 253 23.48 7.30 4.94
N PHE A 254 24.79 7.30 4.67
CA PHE A 254 25.59 8.53 4.63
C PHE A 254 24.94 9.56 3.68
N PRO A 255 25.05 10.88 3.97
CA PRO A 255 24.52 11.91 3.09
C PRO A 255 25.40 12.05 1.84
N GLY A 256 25.18 11.17 0.86
CA GLY A 256 25.57 11.43 -0.52
C GLY A 256 24.88 12.66 -1.09
N PRO A 257 25.23 13.09 -2.32
CA PRO A 257 24.53 14.17 -3.00
C PRO A 257 23.03 13.88 -3.12
N ALA A 258 22.22 14.92 -3.27
CA ALA A 258 20.84 14.73 -3.69
C ALA A 258 20.88 14.11 -5.09
N LEU A 259 20.57 12.81 -5.18
CA LEU A 259 20.24 12.20 -6.46
C LEU A 259 18.96 12.88 -6.92
N ASN A 260 19.10 13.76 -7.92
CA ASN A 260 17.98 14.29 -8.67
C ASN A 260 17.42 13.20 -9.59
N GLU A 261 17.03 12.06 -9.00
CA GLU A 261 16.06 11.19 -9.61
C GLU A 261 14.75 11.98 -9.66
N HIS A 262 14.52 12.63 -10.81
CA HIS A 262 13.17 12.88 -11.26
C HIS A 262 12.44 11.56 -11.08
N ALA A 263 11.41 11.58 -10.22
CA ALA A 263 10.71 10.37 -9.84
C ALA A 263 10.32 9.61 -11.11
N VAL A 264 10.89 8.41 -11.28
CA VAL A 264 10.36 7.43 -12.22
C VAL A 264 8.88 7.35 -11.88
N ARG A 265 8.02 7.71 -12.83
CA ARG A 265 6.59 7.54 -12.64
C ARG A 265 6.40 6.07 -12.26
N SER A 266 5.79 5.83 -11.11
CA SER A 266 5.16 4.55 -10.87
C SER A 266 3.97 4.49 -11.82
N ASP A 267 4.23 4.11 -13.06
CA ASP A 267 3.23 3.71 -14.07
C ASP A 267 2.68 2.32 -13.69
N HIS A 268 2.29 2.21 -12.41
CA HIS A 268 1.49 1.14 -11.86
C HIS A 268 0.03 1.52 -12.13
N VAL A 269 -0.61 0.87 -13.09
CA VAL A 269 -1.91 0.26 -12.75
C VAL A 269 -1.65 -0.74 -11.61
N GLU A 270 -2.60 -1.01 -10.73
CA GLU A 270 -2.39 -1.84 -9.52
C GLU A 270 -2.21 -3.34 -9.83
N LEU A 271 -1.10 -3.64 -10.50
CA LEU A 271 -0.43 -4.91 -10.74
C LEU A 271 1.08 -4.59 -10.68
N LEU A 272 1.84 -5.26 -9.81
CA LEU A 272 3.23 -4.86 -9.50
C LEU A 272 4.13 -4.89 -10.76
N PRO A 273 5.14 -3.98 -10.90
CA PRO A 273 5.84 -3.76 -12.18
C PRO A 273 6.59 -4.95 -12.78
N GLY A 274 6.85 -6.01 -12.02
CA GLY A 274 7.42 -7.26 -12.55
C GLY A 274 6.45 -8.07 -13.42
N GLY A 275 5.14 -7.80 -13.37
CA GLY A 275 4.11 -8.62 -14.03
C GLY A 275 4.22 -8.70 -15.56
N TRP A 276 4.71 -7.64 -16.21
CA TRP A 276 4.83 -7.54 -17.67
C TRP A 276 6.16 -8.03 -18.24
N GLU A 277 7.22 -8.04 -17.42
CA GLU A 277 8.60 -8.30 -17.86
C GLU A 277 9.01 -9.77 -17.79
N HIS A 278 8.18 -10.66 -17.24
CA HIS A 278 8.38 -12.09 -17.40
C HIS A 278 8.30 -12.52 -18.88
N ASP A 279 9.21 -13.41 -19.30
CA ASP A 279 9.36 -13.83 -20.71
C ASP A 279 8.07 -14.34 -21.36
N ASP A 280 7.23 -15.04 -20.58
CA ASP A 280 5.94 -15.55 -21.04
C ASP A 280 4.95 -14.42 -21.37
N MET A 281 4.93 -13.36 -20.57
CA MET A 281 4.13 -12.17 -20.77
C MET A 281 4.65 -11.30 -21.90
N ARG A 282 5.98 -11.07 -21.96
CA ARG A 282 6.64 -10.38 -23.07
C ARG A 282 6.33 -11.08 -24.41
N THR A 283 6.37 -12.40 -24.45
CA THR A 283 6.06 -13.21 -25.63
C THR A 283 4.58 -13.13 -26.04
N ALA A 284 3.66 -13.15 -25.06
CA ALA A 284 2.22 -13.01 -25.30
C ALA A 284 1.87 -11.62 -25.88
N LEU A 285 2.39 -10.56 -25.25
CA LEU A 285 2.19 -9.17 -25.64
C LEU A 285 2.70 -8.91 -27.07
N ALA A 286 3.95 -9.26 -27.36
CA ALA A 286 4.58 -9.02 -28.67
C ALA A 286 3.87 -9.73 -29.84
N ARG A 287 3.16 -10.83 -29.57
CA ARG A 287 2.35 -11.58 -30.55
C ARG A 287 0.90 -11.09 -30.65
N ARG A 288 0.50 -10.09 -29.85
CA ARG A 288 -0.90 -9.66 -29.65
C ARG A 288 -1.83 -10.80 -29.21
N ASP A 289 -1.30 -11.85 -28.59
CA ASP A 289 -2.12 -12.92 -28.01
C ASP A 289 -2.67 -12.44 -26.67
N VAL A 290 -3.69 -11.57 -26.74
CA VAL A 290 -4.45 -11.07 -25.59
C VAL A 290 -5.00 -12.25 -24.76
N GLY A 291 -5.32 -13.37 -25.42
CA GLY A 291 -5.70 -14.59 -24.73
C GLY A 291 -4.58 -15.14 -23.84
N ALA A 292 -3.34 -15.19 -24.33
CA ALA A 292 -2.18 -15.57 -23.51
C ALA A 292 -1.93 -14.56 -22.39
N VAL A 293 -2.04 -13.26 -22.66
CA VAL A 293 -1.93 -12.20 -21.64
C VAL A 293 -2.96 -12.43 -20.52
N TYR A 294 -4.22 -12.70 -20.84
CA TYR A 294 -5.26 -12.98 -19.84
C TYR A 294 -4.99 -14.29 -19.10
N ARG A 295 -4.67 -15.39 -19.80
CA ARG A 295 -4.26 -16.67 -19.18
C ARG A 295 -3.04 -16.51 -18.26
N LEU A 296 -2.18 -15.52 -18.50
CA LEU A 296 -0.99 -15.21 -17.69
C LEU A 296 -1.30 -14.34 -16.48
N LEU A 297 -2.18 -13.35 -16.65
CA LEU A 297 -2.72 -12.55 -15.56
C LEU A 297 -3.51 -13.42 -14.57
N GLU A 298 -4.35 -14.33 -15.09
CA GLU A 298 -5.05 -15.36 -14.30
C GLU A 298 -4.06 -16.22 -13.48
N ARG A 299 -2.96 -16.69 -14.10
CA ARG A 299 -1.90 -17.45 -13.38
C ARG A 299 -1.14 -16.61 -12.35
N ARG A 300 -1.15 -15.28 -12.48
CA ARG A 300 -0.60 -14.32 -11.52
C ARG A 300 -1.66 -13.81 -10.51
N GLY A 301 -2.81 -14.48 -10.43
CA GLY A 301 -3.87 -14.21 -9.44
C GLY A 301 -4.86 -13.11 -9.84
N VAL A 302 -4.75 -12.54 -11.04
CA VAL A 302 -5.68 -11.50 -11.52
C VAL A 302 -6.92 -12.18 -12.11
N ALA A 303 -8.03 -12.09 -11.38
CA ALA A 303 -9.30 -12.70 -11.79
C ALA A 303 -9.82 -12.13 -13.13
N ARG A 304 -10.55 -12.95 -13.91
CA ARG A 304 -11.11 -12.54 -15.23
C ARG A 304 -12.06 -11.36 -15.10
N GLU A 305 -12.76 -11.33 -14.00
CA GLU A 305 -13.68 -10.29 -13.57
C GLU A 305 -12.93 -8.96 -13.44
N ARG A 306 -11.77 -8.97 -12.76
CA ARG A 306 -10.90 -7.79 -12.63
C ARG A 306 -10.26 -7.35 -13.95
N ILE A 307 -9.92 -8.30 -14.83
CA ILE A 307 -9.46 -7.99 -16.20
C ILE A 307 -10.59 -7.31 -17.00
N GLY A 308 -11.82 -7.78 -16.86
CA GLY A 308 -13.01 -7.19 -17.47
C GLY A 308 -13.31 -5.78 -16.99
N GLU A 309 -13.34 -5.58 -15.66
CA GLU A 309 -13.48 -4.27 -15.00
C GLU A 309 -12.47 -3.25 -15.53
N LEU A 310 -11.19 -3.62 -15.55
CA LEU A 310 -10.10 -2.73 -15.96
C LEU A 310 -10.20 -2.36 -17.46
N THR A 311 -10.62 -3.28 -18.31
CA THR A 311 -10.59 -3.13 -19.78
C THR A 311 -11.93 -2.73 -20.42
N GLY A 312 -13.02 -2.65 -19.65
CA GLY A 312 -14.35 -2.40 -20.17
C GLY A 312 -14.87 -3.52 -21.07
N GLN A 313 -14.76 -4.78 -20.60
CA GLN A 313 -15.25 -6.00 -21.26
C GLN A 313 -15.94 -6.92 -20.25
N SER A 314 -16.87 -7.75 -20.72
CA SER A 314 -17.49 -8.77 -19.85
C SER A 314 -16.52 -9.92 -19.50
N PRO A 315 -16.67 -10.58 -18.33
CA PRO A 315 -15.85 -11.75 -17.98
C PRO A 315 -15.99 -12.92 -18.97
N VAL A 316 -17.13 -13.00 -19.67
CA VAL A 316 -17.37 -13.99 -20.74
C VAL A 316 -16.58 -13.65 -22.01
N GLU A 317 -16.48 -12.37 -22.37
CA GLU A 317 -15.62 -11.94 -23.47
C GLU A 317 -14.13 -12.13 -23.19
N VAL A 318 -13.72 -11.82 -21.96
CA VAL A 318 -12.38 -12.10 -21.42
C VAL A 318 -12.10 -13.61 -21.48
N ALA A 319 -13.03 -14.46 -21.02
CA ALA A 319 -12.90 -15.91 -21.09
C ALA A 319 -12.88 -16.44 -22.54
N ALA A 320 -13.66 -15.86 -23.45
CA ALA A 320 -13.65 -16.23 -24.87
C ALA A 320 -12.32 -15.85 -25.55
N ILE A 321 -11.75 -14.69 -25.20
CA ILE A 321 -10.42 -14.26 -25.69
C ILE A 321 -9.33 -15.15 -25.09
N ALA A 322 -9.38 -15.43 -23.78
CA ALA A 322 -8.54 -16.43 -23.12
C ALA A 322 -8.72 -17.85 -23.70
N GLY A 323 -9.88 -18.16 -24.29
CA GLY A 323 -10.17 -19.38 -25.05
C GLY A 323 -9.73 -19.38 -26.51
N GLY A 324 -9.16 -18.27 -27.02
CA GLY A 324 -8.61 -18.18 -28.38
C GLY A 324 -9.41 -17.34 -29.38
N ARG A 325 -10.53 -16.71 -28.98
CA ARG A 325 -11.21 -15.69 -29.81
C ARG A 325 -10.25 -14.51 -30.03
N ARG A 326 -9.89 -14.24 -31.28
CA ARG A 326 -8.98 -13.14 -31.63
C ARG A 326 -9.61 -11.78 -31.38
N VAL A 327 -8.79 -10.81 -30.99
CA VAL A 327 -9.15 -9.40 -30.88
C VAL A 327 -8.52 -8.68 -32.06
N GLU A 328 -9.34 -8.25 -33.01
CA GLU A 328 -8.88 -7.64 -34.27
C GLU A 328 -9.24 -6.14 -34.37
N SER A 329 -10.19 -5.67 -33.54
CA SER A 329 -10.51 -4.24 -33.42
C SER A 329 -9.38 -3.47 -32.75
N TYR A 330 -8.89 -2.44 -33.45
CA TYR A 330 -7.86 -1.53 -32.95
C TYR A 330 -8.31 -0.78 -31.68
N GLU A 331 -9.57 -0.35 -31.60
CA GLU A 331 -10.12 0.35 -30.43
C GLU A 331 -10.22 -0.57 -29.21
N LEU A 332 -10.65 -1.81 -29.41
CA LEU A 332 -10.75 -2.78 -28.31
C LEU A 332 -9.36 -3.15 -27.78
N LEU A 333 -8.41 -3.41 -28.67
CA LEU A 333 -7.00 -3.60 -28.33
C LEU A 333 -6.43 -2.38 -27.56
N SER A 334 -6.74 -1.17 -28.01
CA SER A 334 -6.33 0.09 -27.37
C SER A 334 -6.89 0.25 -25.97
N ARG A 335 -8.20 -0.01 -25.79
CA ARG A 335 -8.89 0.02 -24.49
C ARG A 335 -8.32 -1.02 -23.52
N ILE A 336 -7.97 -2.21 -24.02
CA ILE A 336 -7.33 -3.28 -23.25
C ILE A 336 -5.93 -2.85 -22.76
N ALA A 337 -5.14 -2.21 -23.63
CA ALA A 337 -3.82 -1.72 -23.26
C ALA A 337 -3.89 -0.62 -22.18
N ASN A 338 -4.78 0.36 -22.36
CA ASN A 338 -5.04 1.42 -21.38
C ASN A 338 -5.51 0.85 -20.03
N GLY A 339 -6.54 0.02 -20.06
CA GLY A 339 -7.18 -0.51 -18.85
C GLY A 339 -6.24 -1.30 -17.94
N LEU A 340 -5.37 -2.11 -18.53
CA LEU A 340 -4.38 -2.91 -17.79
C LEU A 340 -3.09 -2.14 -17.49
N GLY A 341 -2.90 -0.92 -18.01
CA GLY A 341 -1.63 -0.20 -17.91
C GLY A 341 -0.50 -0.89 -18.69
N VAL A 342 -0.84 -1.65 -19.73
CA VAL A 342 0.12 -2.30 -20.62
C VAL A 342 0.71 -1.24 -21.55
N PRO A 343 2.05 -1.08 -21.63
CA PRO A 343 2.67 -0.18 -22.59
C PRO A 343 2.21 -0.52 -24.01
N ARG A 344 1.49 0.40 -24.66
CA ARG A 344 0.89 0.20 -25.99
C ARG A 344 1.88 -0.33 -27.04
N GLY A 345 3.15 0.06 -26.95
CA GLY A 345 4.23 -0.47 -27.80
C GLY A 345 4.46 -1.98 -27.68
N TYR A 346 4.23 -2.59 -26.51
CA TYR A 346 4.41 -4.05 -26.30
C TYR A 346 3.35 -4.89 -27.01
N MET A 347 2.15 -4.34 -27.24
CA MET A 347 1.14 -4.90 -28.14
C MET A 347 1.17 -4.28 -29.55
N GLY A 348 1.94 -3.21 -29.80
CA GLY A 348 2.01 -2.49 -31.07
C GLY A 348 0.78 -1.61 -31.40
N LEU A 349 0.22 -0.92 -30.40
CA LEU A 349 -1.08 -0.23 -30.40
C LEU A 349 -1.00 1.28 -30.07
N ALA A 350 -0.02 2.00 -30.60
CA ALA A 350 0.30 3.36 -30.14
C ALA A 350 -0.56 4.49 -30.78
N PHE A 351 -1.83 4.65 -30.37
CA PHE A 351 -2.79 5.75 -30.62
C PHE A 351 -4.09 5.49 -29.77
N ASP A 352 -4.77 6.48 -29.17
CA ASP A 352 -5.59 6.31 -27.92
C ASP A 352 -7.14 6.03 -28.04
N GLU A 353 -8.08 6.03 -27.05
CA GLU A 353 -8.23 6.72 -25.73
C GLU A 353 -9.19 6.03 -24.67
N GLU A 354 -10.32 6.64 -24.20
CA GLU A 354 -11.09 6.32 -22.93
C GLU A 354 -12.57 5.77 -23.03
N VAL A 355 -13.27 5.61 -21.86
CA VAL A 355 -14.75 5.60 -21.54
C VAL A 355 -15.53 4.24 -21.30
N PRO A 356 -16.36 4.07 -20.21
CA PRO A 356 -17.11 2.82 -19.85
C PRO A 356 -18.66 2.88 -19.59
N ALA A 357 -19.38 1.74 -19.52
CA ALA A 357 -20.80 1.61 -19.05
C ALA A 357 -21.28 0.18 -18.60
N CYS A 358 -22.44 0.12 -17.90
CA CYS A 358 -23.16 -0.94 -17.11
C CYS A 358 -23.42 -2.39 -17.66
N ASP A 359 -23.88 -3.34 -16.81
CA ASP A 359 -24.00 -4.82 -17.03
C ASP A 359 -25.24 -5.53 -16.37
N CYS A 360 -25.71 -6.69 -16.91
CA CYS A 360 -26.74 -7.63 -16.36
C CYS A 360 -26.74 -9.05 -17.07
N ALA A 361 -27.28 -10.14 -16.46
CA ALA A 361 -27.10 -11.55 -16.96
C ALA A 361 -28.22 -12.61 -16.65
N ASP A 362 -27.97 -13.92 -16.91
CA ASP A 362 -28.85 -15.13 -16.80
C ASP A 362 -28.88 -15.87 -15.43
N ASP A 363 -29.91 -16.68 -15.13
CA ASP A 363 -30.46 -16.97 -13.78
C ASP A 363 -29.83 -18.08 -12.87
N GLU A 364 -29.98 -17.90 -11.55
CA GLU A 364 -29.68 -18.86 -10.46
C GLU A 364 -30.33 -20.25 -10.65
N THR A 365 -31.53 -20.32 -11.22
CA THR A 365 -32.23 -21.61 -11.44
C THR A 365 -31.46 -22.51 -12.42
N ALA A 366 -30.61 -21.94 -13.29
CA ALA A 366 -29.71 -22.72 -14.15
C ALA A 366 -28.61 -23.43 -13.32
N LYS A 367 -28.00 -22.73 -12.35
CA LYS A 367 -26.99 -23.30 -11.43
C LYS A 367 -27.58 -24.48 -10.65
N ARG A 368 -28.78 -24.30 -10.07
CA ARG A 368 -29.49 -25.32 -9.29
C ARG A 368 -29.79 -26.59 -10.10
N ARG A 369 -29.98 -26.46 -11.42
CA ARG A 369 -30.26 -27.59 -12.34
C ARG A 369 -29.01 -28.42 -12.63
N ARG A 370 -27.87 -27.79 -12.91
CA ARG A 370 -26.60 -28.49 -13.19
C ARG A 370 -26.01 -29.18 -11.95
N PHE A 371 -26.24 -28.62 -10.76
CA PHE A 371 -25.89 -29.30 -9.49
C PHE A 371 -26.57 -30.68 -9.36
N LEU A 372 -27.84 -30.79 -9.73
CA LEU A 372 -28.57 -32.07 -9.71
C LEU A 372 -28.08 -33.05 -10.80
N GLN A 373 -27.63 -32.55 -11.95
CA GLN A 373 -27.00 -33.40 -12.98
C GLN A 373 -25.65 -33.95 -12.53
N HIS A 374 -24.85 -33.17 -11.80
CA HIS A 374 -23.61 -33.65 -11.19
C HIS A 374 -23.86 -34.75 -10.16
N ALA A 375 -24.87 -34.58 -9.28
CA ALA A 375 -25.30 -35.61 -8.33
C ALA A 375 -25.77 -36.91 -9.01
N ALA A 376 -26.41 -36.81 -10.18
CA ALA A 376 -26.78 -37.97 -10.98
C ALA A 376 -25.53 -38.66 -11.58
N ALA A 377 -24.60 -37.93 -12.18
CA ALA A 377 -23.39 -38.50 -12.79
C ALA A 377 -22.54 -39.31 -11.79
N VAL A 378 -22.37 -38.78 -10.57
CA VAL A 378 -21.71 -39.46 -9.45
C VAL A 378 -22.38 -40.80 -9.10
N THR A 379 -23.71 -40.89 -9.24
CA THR A 379 -24.49 -42.08 -8.88
C THR A 379 -24.34 -43.22 -9.92
N VAL A 380 -23.92 -42.92 -11.16
CA VAL A 380 -23.66 -43.93 -12.21
C VAL A 380 -22.20 -44.42 -12.24
N GLY A 381 -21.38 -44.00 -11.26
CA GLY A 381 -20.06 -44.62 -11.00
C GLY A 381 -18.94 -44.26 -11.98
N PHE A 382 -19.11 -43.25 -12.85
CA PHE A 382 -17.98 -42.71 -13.62
C PHE A 382 -16.98 -42.02 -12.68
N ALA A 383 -15.71 -42.42 -12.76
CA ALA A 383 -14.75 -42.27 -11.67
C ALA A 383 -14.08 -40.88 -11.55
N VAL A 384 -14.87 -39.80 -11.52
CA VAL A 384 -14.47 -38.55 -10.86
C VAL A 384 -15.64 -38.00 -10.04
N PHE A 385 -15.56 -38.18 -8.71
CA PHE A 385 -16.26 -37.31 -7.76
C PHE A 385 -15.66 -35.89 -7.91
N GLY A 386 -16.21 -35.09 -8.83
CA GLY A 386 -15.69 -33.75 -9.13
C GLY A 386 -15.69 -33.32 -10.60
N GLU A 387 -16.25 -34.08 -11.54
CA GLU A 387 -16.44 -33.55 -12.91
C GLU A 387 -17.52 -32.44 -12.95
N TYR A 388 -17.08 -31.20 -13.22
CA TYR A 388 -17.57 -30.30 -14.28
C TYR A 388 -19.06 -30.41 -14.75
N SER A 389 -19.79 -29.32 -15.08
CA SER A 389 -19.48 -27.88 -15.08
C SER A 389 -20.68 -26.95 -15.39
N GLY A 390 -20.56 -25.67 -15.03
CA GLY A 390 -21.43 -24.55 -15.47
C GLY A 390 -22.84 -24.51 -14.85
N ASN A 391 -23.68 -23.48 -15.04
CA ASN A 391 -23.55 -22.20 -15.75
C ASN A 391 -24.73 -21.26 -15.36
N TRP A 392 -24.67 -19.93 -15.51
CA TRP A 392 -23.78 -18.98 -14.80
C TRP A 392 -24.36 -17.54 -14.89
N GLY A 393 -24.28 -16.77 -13.79
CA GLY A 393 -24.98 -15.48 -13.57
C GLY A 393 -26.10 -15.57 -12.51
N PRO A 394 -26.84 -14.51 -12.15
CA PRO A 394 -26.68 -13.10 -12.50
C PRO A 394 -26.66 -12.26 -11.20
N CYS A 395 -27.45 -11.19 -11.13
CA CYS A 395 -27.99 -10.66 -9.88
C CYS A 395 -29.47 -10.24 -10.01
N SER A 396 -30.22 -10.31 -8.90
CA SER A 396 -31.62 -9.89 -8.74
C SER A 396 -31.82 -8.37 -8.60
N CYS A 397 -30.88 -7.58 -9.17
CA CYS A 397 -30.83 -6.12 -9.02
C CYS A 397 -32.02 -5.41 -9.66
N GLU A 398 -32.50 -5.88 -10.81
CA GLU A 398 -33.56 -5.24 -11.59
C GLU A 398 -34.94 -5.23 -10.89
N LEU A 399 -35.24 -6.28 -10.11
CA LEU A 399 -36.53 -6.41 -9.40
C LEU A 399 -36.55 -5.73 -8.04
N THR A 400 -35.39 -5.63 -7.36
CA THR A 400 -35.30 -4.99 -6.04
C THR A 400 -35.47 -3.48 -6.13
N ALA A 401 -34.95 -2.86 -7.19
CA ALA A 401 -35.13 -1.43 -7.47
C ALA A 401 -36.60 -1.06 -7.68
N ARG A 402 -37.36 -1.87 -8.43
CA ARG A 402 -38.77 -1.59 -8.76
C ARG A 402 -39.75 -1.70 -7.58
N ARG A 403 -39.42 -2.44 -6.51
CA ARG A 403 -40.33 -2.60 -5.35
C ARG A 403 -40.19 -1.56 -4.24
N ARG A 404 -39.12 -0.76 -4.20
CA ARG A 404 -38.99 0.36 -3.23
C ARG A 404 -39.68 1.65 -3.67
N ALA A 405 -40.11 1.75 -4.93
CA ALA A 405 -40.70 2.96 -5.52
C ALA A 405 -42.26 2.96 -5.54
N ILE A 406 -42.91 2.09 -4.77
CA ILE A 406 -44.39 1.95 -4.70
C ILE A 406 -44.87 1.77 -3.24
N SER A 407 -44.09 2.25 -2.26
CA SER A 407 -44.46 2.26 -0.83
C SER A 407 -43.77 3.41 -0.07
N ALA A 408 -43.41 4.46 -0.81
CA ALA A 408 -43.00 5.80 -0.40
C ALA A 408 -43.44 6.76 -1.51
#